data_AF-A0A832TJR9-F1
#
_entry.id   AF-A0A832TJR9-F1
#
_cell.length_a   1.000
_cell.length_b   1.000
_cell.length_c   1.000
_cell.angle_alpha   90.00
_cell.angle_beta   90.00
_cell.angle_gamma   90.00
#
_symmetry.space_group_name_H-M   'P 1'
#
loop_
_entity.id
_entity.type
_entity.pdbx_description
1 polymer ?
#
loop_
_entity_poly.entity_id
_entity_poly.type
_entity_poly.pdbx_seq_one_letter_code
_entity_poly.pdbx_strand_id
1 'polypeptide(L)'
;MAAIGKKFDGDYTYELIAYRTPKNWGLKRLVEKSSIFEMDRLTRPLTFNNVDLEKQRVIITPRGPDPILFGIRGESPENVKKAFELIKPLEPVERWVIFRTNQGTDEHIVRVSALRELGQYTNVVAKGVVSSKPRNVPLRHVVFSVKDESGEVECIAFEPTGN
;
A
#
# COMPACT_ATOMS: atom_id res chain seq x y z
N MET A 1 10.01 -12.08 16.67
CA MET A 1 11.19 -11.22 16.95
C MET A 1 11.26 -9.97 16.07
N ALA A 2 10.98 -10.05 14.76
CA ALA A 2 11.08 -8.89 13.85
C ALA A 2 10.33 -7.62 14.29
N ALA A 3 9.09 -7.75 14.78
CA ALA A 3 8.31 -6.60 15.24
C ALA A 3 8.87 -5.91 16.50
N ILE A 4 9.63 -6.64 17.33
CA ILE A 4 10.25 -6.11 18.56
C ILE A 4 11.62 -5.50 18.25
N GLY A 5 12.40 -6.17 17.39
CA GLY A 5 13.76 -5.74 17.04
C GLY A 5 13.81 -4.60 16.02
N LYS A 6 12.66 -4.19 15.46
CA LYS A 6 12.59 -3.12 14.47
C LYS A 6 12.86 -1.77 15.12
N LYS A 7 14.02 -1.20 14.80
CA LYS A 7 14.31 0.20 15.12
C LYS A 7 13.72 1.10 14.04
N PHE A 8 12.84 2.02 14.43
CA PHE A 8 12.29 3.05 13.55
C PHE A 8 13.22 4.26 13.52
N ASP A 9 14.49 4.01 13.20
CA ASP A 9 15.55 5.04 13.15
C ASP A 9 15.55 5.80 11.80
N GLY A 10 14.84 5.26 10.80
CA GLY A 10 14.60 5.87 9.49
C GLY A 10 13.17 6.44 9.37
N ASP A 11 12.66 6.45 8.13
CA ASP A 11 11.30 6.94 7.82
C ASP A 11 10.21 6.01 8.39
N TYR A 12 9.07 6.59 8.76
CA TYR A 12 7.90 5.88 9.28
C TYR A 12 6.62 6.66 9.05
N THR A 13 5.52 5.93 8.97
CA THR A 13 4.18 6.51 8.85
C THR A 13 3.28 6.00 9.97
N TYR A 14 2.06 6.51 10.03
CA TYR A 14 1.06 6.10 10.99
C TYR A 14 -0.13 5.46 10.29
N GLU A 15 -0.68 4.39 10.88
CA GLU A 15 -1.90 3.75 10.43
C GLU A 15 -2.90 3.67 11.59
N LEU A 16 -4.05 4.33 11.43
CA LEU A 16 -5.18 4.17 12.35
C LEU A 16 -6.06 3.04 11.85
N ILE A 17 -6.21 1.99 12.68
CA ILE A 17 -7.07 0.84 12.37
C ILE A 17 -8.32 0.93 13.24
N ALA A 18 -9.49 1.01 12.60
CA ALA A 18 -10.79 0.90 13.25
C ALA A 18 -11.29 -0.55 13.21
N TYR A 19 -11.76 -1.06 14.34
CA TYR A 19 -12.24 -2.44 14.48
C TYR A 19 -13.76 -2.47 14.64
N ARG A 20 -14.38 -3.49 14.05
CA ARG A 20 -15.82 -3.76 14.14
C ARG A 20 -16.12 -4.84 15.16
N THR A 21 -17.33 -4.76 15.72
CA THR A 21 -17.83 -5.75 16.70
C THR A 21 -17.86 -7.18 16.12
N PRO A 22 -17.64 -8.23 16.92
CA PRO A 22 -17.60 -9.63 16.45
C PRO A 22 -18.82 -10.08 15.65
N LYS A 23 -20.01 -9.56 15.97
CA LYS A 23 -21.26 -9.82 15.24
C LYS A 23 -21.22 -9.44 13.75
N ASN A 24 -20.28 -8.57 13.35
CA ASN A 24 -20.15 -8.09 11.98
C ASN A 24 -18.96 -8.71 11.23
N TRP A 25 -18.20 -9.63 11.84
CA TRP A 25 -17.09 -10.31 11.17
C TRP A 25 -17.62 -11.21 10.04
N GLY A 26 -16.88 -11.29 8.93
CA GLY A 26 -17.35 -11.99 7.73
C GLY A 26 -18.43 -11.28 6.91
N LEU A 27 -19.13 -10.29 7.48
CA LEU A 27 -20.15 -9.51 6.78
C LEU A 27 -19.53 -8.36 5.98
N LYS A 28 -20.27 -7.86 5.00
CA LYS A 28 -19.88 -6.67 4.23
C LYS A 28 -19.67 -5.47 5.17
N ARG A 29 -18.61 -4.70 4.93
CA ARG A 29 -18.32 -3.45 5.65
C ARG A 29 -19.33 -2.38 5.31
N LEU A 30 -19.86 -1.73 6.33
CA LEU A 30 -20.84 -0.67 6.24
C LEU A 30 -20.18 0.64 6.65
N VAL A 31 -19.71 1.38 5.65
CA VAL A 31 -19.10 2.71 5.81
C VAL A 31 -19.62 3.59 4.69
N GLU A 32 -19.98 4.83 5.00
CA GLU A 32 -20.48 5.79 4.00
C GLU A 32 -19.37 6.14 3.01
N LYS A 33 -19.48 5.65 1.76
CA LYS A 33 -18.45 5.83 0.73
C LYS A 33 -18.12 7.31 0.51
N SER A 34 -19.12 8.18 0.41
CA SER A 34 -18.92 9.63 0.20
C SER A 34 -18.10 10.27 1.32
N SER A 35 -18.28 9.85 2.58
CA SER A 35 -17.49 10.36 3.70
C SER A 35 -15.99 10.03 3.55
N ILE A 36 -15.64 8.88 2.97
CA ILE A 36 -14.24 8.49 2.74
C ILE A 36 -13.60 9.36 1.65
N PHE A 37 -14.33 9.64 0.56
CA PHE A 37 -13.84 10.52 -0.50
C PHE A 37 -13.66 11.95 0.01
N GLU A 38 -14.60 12.43 0.82
CA GLU A 38 -14.51 13.76 1.42
C GLU A 38 -13.34 13.84 2.41
N MET A 39 -13.18 12.81 3.26
CA MET A 39 -12.03 12.69 4.16
C MET A 39 -10.70 12.74 3.37
N ASP A 40 -10.58 11.96 2.31
CA ASP A 40 -9.37 11.92 1.48
C ASP A 40 -9.09 13.29 0.85
N ARG A 41 -10.12 13.96 0.31
CA ARG A 41 -10.00 15.32 -0.25
C ARG A 41 -9.54 16.34 0.78
N LEU A 42 -10.05 16.28 2.01
CA LEU A 42 -9.76 17.24 3.08
C LEU A 42 -8.42 17.01 3.76
N THR A 43 -7.87 15.80 3.68
CA THR A 43 -6.68 15.42 4.46
C THR A 43 -5.45 15.12 3.60
N ARG A 44 -5.57 15.05 2.27
CA ARG A 44 -4.40 15.00 1.38
C ARG A 44 -3.54 16.26 1.49
N PRO A 45 -2.21 16.15 1.40
CA PRO A 45 -1.42 14.90 1.25
C PRO A 45 -1.06 14.23 2.59
N LEU A 46 -1.57 14.73 3.72
CA LEU A 46 -1.22 14.24 5.07
C LEU A 46 -1.78 12.85 5.38
N THR A 47 -2.77 12.41 4.61
CA THR A 47 -3.17 11.00 4.50
C THR A 47 -3.05 10.55 3.04
N PHE A 48 -2.84 9.25 2.83
CA PHE A 48 -2.54 8.71 1.51
C PHE A 48 -3.10 7.29 1.31
N ASN A 49 -3.17 6.88 0.04
CA ASN A 49 -3.69 5.57 -0.37
C ASN A 49 -5.10 5.26 0.16
N ASN A 50 -5.93 6.29 0.36
CA ASN A 50 -7.27 6.09 0.92
C ASN A 50 -8.27 5.56 -0.12
N VAL A 51 -8.19 6.14 -1.33
CA VAL A 51 -9.08 5.88 -2.45
C VAL A 51 -8.29 5.88 -3.76
N ASP A 52 -8.82 5.13 -4.71
CA ASP A 52 -8.42 5.12 -6.11
C ASP A 52 -9.37 6.06 -6.86
N LEU A 53 -8.90 7.27 -7.19
CA LEU A 53 -9.73 8.30 -7.82
C LEU A 53 -10.09 7.94 -9.27
N GLU A 54 -9.20 7.26 -9.99
CA GLU A 54 -9.44 6.84 -11.37
C GLU A 54 -10.55 5.79 -11.43
N LYS A 55 -10.50 4.80 -10.55
CA LYS A 55 -11.50 3.71 -10.47
C LYS A 55 -12.67 4.03 -9.54
N GLN A 56 -12.70 5.24 -8.96
CA GLN A 56 -13.69 5.67 -7.98
C GLN A 56 -13.94 4.62 -6.88
N ARG A 57 -12.86 4.06 -6.34
CA ARG A 57 -12.89 2.90 -5.44
C ARG A 57 -12.26 3.22 -4.09
N VAL A 58 -12.87 2.75 -3.02
CA VAL A 58 -12.31 2.80 -1.66
C VAL A 58 -11.23 1.73 -1.51
N ILE A 59 -10.06 2.11 -0.99
CA ILE A 59 -8.93 1.20 -0.76
C ILE A 59 -8.87 0.77 0.72
N ILE A 60 -9.21 1.68 1.63
CA ILE A 60 -8.98 1.51 3.09
C ILE A 60 -9.84 0.48 3.79
N THR A 61 -10.85 -0.07 3.11
CA THR A 61 -11.72 -1.12 3.66
C THR A 61 -11.25 -2.49 3.16
N PRO A 62 -10.79 -3.39 4.04
CA PRO A 62 -10.41 -4.74 3.64
C PRO A 62 -11.59 -5.51 3.02
N ARG A 63 -11.29 -6.58 2.27
CA ARG A 63 -12.30 -7.43 1.63
C ARG A 63 -12.51 -8.77 2.34
N GLY A 64 -11.63 -9.13 3.27
CA GLY A 64 -11.68 -10.40 3.99
C GLY A 64 -12.70 -10.42 5.13
N PRO A 65 -12.81 -11.56 5.84
CA PRO A 65 -13.68 -11.73 7.00
C PRO A 65 -13.10 -11.11 8.28
N ASP A 66 -11.98 -10.40 8.17
CA ASP A 66 -11.17 -9.86 9.25
C ASP A 66 -11.93 -8.81 10.11
N PRO A 67 -11.46 -8.55 11.35
CA PRO A 67 -12.15 -7.66 12.28
C PRO A 67 -11.95 -6.17 11.97
N ILE A 68 -11.17 -5.82 10.95
CA ILE A 68 -10.87 -4.42 10.63
C ILE A 68 -12.03 -3.84 9.82
N LEU A 69 -12.55 -2.71 10.27
CA LEU A 69 -13.55 -1.94 9.53
C LEU A 69 -12.89 -1.13 8.41
N PHE A 70 -11.87 -0.34 8.74
CA PHE A 70 -10.99 0.34 7.79
C PHE A 70 -9.66 0.74 8.44
N GLY A 71 -8.64 1.03 7.62
CA GLY A 71 -7.34 1.53 8.06
C GLY A 71 -6.95 2.81 7.33
N ILE A 72 -6.62 3.90 8.03
CA ILE A 72 -6.21 5.19 7.44
C ILE A 72 -4.71 5.38 7.64
N ARG A 73 -3.98 5.70 6.57
CA ARG A 73 -2.54 5.94 6.61
C ARG A 73 -2.24 7.43 6.50
N GLY A 74 -1.21 7.89 7.21
CA GLY A 74 -0.79 9.29 7.15
C GLY A 74 0.49 9.60 7.90
N GLU A 75 0.85 10.87 7.86
CA GLU A 75 2.16 11.36 8.29
C GLU A 75 2.28 11.56 9.81
N SER A 76 1.16 11.67 10.53
CA SER A 76 1.17 11.86 11.98
C SER A 76 -0.05 11.22 12.66
N PRO A 77 0.02 10.92 13.98
CA PRO A 77 -1.11 10.44 14.76
C PRO A 77 -2.31 11.40 14.71
N GLU A 78 -2.06 12.70 14.73
CA GLU A 78 -3.09 13.74 14.69
C GLU A 78 -3.78 13.76 13.33
N ASN A 79 -3.03 13.58 12.25
CA ASN A 79 -3.57 13.57 10.89
C ASN A 79 -4.50 12.37 10.68
N VAL A 80 -4.08 11.16 11.07
CA VAL A 80 -4.93 9.96 10.96
C VAL A 80 -6.13 10.01 11.91
N LYS A 81 -5.98 10.66 13.08
CA LYS A 81 -7.08 10.85 14.02
C LYS A 81 -8.15 11.82 13.48
N LYS A 82 -7.75 12.98 12.94
CA LYS A 82 -8.65 13.93 12.27
C LYS A 82 -9.37 13.27 11.10
N ALA A 83 -8.63 12.51 10.28
CA ALA A 83 -9.21 11.77 9.17
C ALA A 83 -10.27 10.76 9.63
N PHE A 84 -10.00 10.02 10.71
CA PHE A 84 -10.96 9.08 11.30
C PHE A 84 -12.27 9.77 11.72
N GLU A 85 -12.21 10.99 12.27
CA GLU A 85 -13.38 11.75 12.72
C GLU A 85 -14.27 12.26 11.56
N LEU A 86 -13.73 12.34 10.34
CA LEU A 86 -14.47 12.73 9.13
C LEU A 86 -15.22 11.56 8.48
N ILE A 87 -14.80 10.32 8.72
CA ILE A 87 -15.46 9.13 8.18
C ILE A 87 -16.76 8.87 8.94
N LYS A 88 -17.81 8.45 8.22
CA LYS A 88 -19.07 8.00 8.82
C LYS A 88 -19.24 6.48 8.72
N PRO A 89 -18.92 5.72 9.78
CA PRO A 89 -19.28 4.32 9.90
C PRO A 89 -20.81 4.16 9.90
N LEU A 90 -21.31 3.18 9.16
CA LEU A 90 -22.72 2.77 9.16
C LEU A 90 -22.95 1.52 10.03
N GLU A 91 -21.95 1.17 10.84
CA GLU A 91 -21.97 0.10 11.83
C GLU A 91 -21.11 0.51 13.05
N PRO A 92 -21.28 -0.13 14.21
CA PRO A 92 -20.53 0.22 15.40
C PRO A 92 -19.01 -0.01 15.25
N VAL A 93 -18.24 1.02 15.59
CA VAL A 93 -16.79 0.91 15.82
C VAL A 93 -16.59 0.44 17.25
N GLU A 94 -16.01 -0.74 17.42
CA GLU A 94 -15.74 -1.34 18.74
C GLU A 94 -14.56 -0.65 19.43
N ARG A 95 -13.49 -0.40 18.67
CA ARG A 95 -12.25 0.23 19.12
C ARG A 95 -11.46 0.73 17.92
N TRP A 96 -10.46 1.56 18.19
CA TRP A 96 -9.47 1.97 17.20
C TRP A 96 -8.11 2.10 17.86
N VAL A 97 -7.05 1.89 17.08
CA VAL A 97 -5.65 2.01 17.55
C VAL A 97 -4.83 2.68 16.46
N ILE A 98 -3.92 3.57 16.84
CA ILE A 98 -2.94 4.16 15.94
C ILE A 98 -1.63 3.39 16.11
N PHE A 99 -1.11 2.87 15.00
CA PHE A 99 0.17 2.20 14.93
C PHE A 99 1.18 3.08 14.21
N ARG A 100 2.43 3.07 14.68
CA ARG A 100 3.57 3.50 13.87
C ARG A 100 4.00 2.33 12.99
N THR A 101 4.21 2.57 11.71
CA THR A 101 4.43 1.53 10.70
C THR A 101 5.59 1.87 9.77
N ASN A 102 6.10 0.86 9.07
CA ASN A 102 7.06 1.01 7.98
C ASN A 102 6.38 1.03 6.60
N GLN A 103 5.07 1.29 6.55
CA GLN A 103 4.34 1.33 5.30
C GLN A 103 4.61 2.66 4.58
N GLY A 104 4.76 2.63 3.26
CA GLY A 104 5.01 3.84 2.46
C GLY A 104 6.43 4.39 2.54
N THR A 105 7.38 3.65 3.13
CA THR A 105 8.76 4.13 3.36
C THR A 105 9.81 3.49 2.45
N ASP A 106 9.40 2.58 1.55
CA ASP A 106 10.28 1.83 0.65
C ASP A 106 11.46 1.10 1.34
N GLU A 107 11.37 0.87 2.66
CA GLU A 107 12.48 0.38 3.47
C GLU A 107 12.97 -1.04 3.10
N HIS A 108 12.13 -1.80 2.39
CA HIS A 108 12.45 -3.15 1.93
C HIS A 108 13.27 -3.17 0.63
N ILE A 109 13.51 -2.01 0.00
CA ILE A 109 14.19 -1.87 -1.28
C ILE A 109 15.69 -1.71 -1.07
N VAL A 110 16.48 -2.58 -1.72
CA VAL A 110 17.95 -2.56 -1.68
C VAL A 110 18.51 -2.03 -2.99
N ARG A 111 19.47 -1.10 -2.94
CA ARG A 111 20.17 -0.67 -4.15
C ARG A 111 21.26 -1.68 -4.50
N VAL A 112 21.22 -2.20 -5.71
CA VAL A 112 22.28 -3.05 -6.27
C VAL A 112 23.15 -2.25 -7.22
N SER A 113 24.43 -2.60 -7.28
CA SER A 113 25.40 -1.89 -8.13
C SER A 113 25.55 -2.54 -9.50
N ALA A 114 25.16 -3.81 -9.63
CA ALA A 114 25.25 -4.59 -10.86
C ALA A 114 24.07 -5.57 -10.97
N LEU A 115 23.53 -5.79 -12.17
CA LEU A 115 22.42 -6.72 -12.42
C LEU A 115 22.74 -8.18 -12.04
N ARG A 116 24.00 -8.60 -12.09
CA ARG A 116 24.41 -9.93 -11.62
C ARG A 116 24.20 -10.18 -10.12
N GLU A 117 24.02 -9.13 -9.33
CA GLU A 117 23.77 -9.22 -7.88
C GLU A 117 22.30 -9.52 -7.55
N LEU A 118 21.43 -9.50 -8.57
CA LEU A 118 20.02 -9.78 -8.41
C LEU A 118 19.80 -11.23 -7.96
N GLY A 119 19.10 -11.39 -6.84
CA GLY A 119 18.74 -12.67 -6.25
C GLY A 119 17.23 -12.82 -6.10
N GLN A 120 16.75 -14.06 -6.13
CA GLN A 120 15.35 -14.35 -5.86
C GLN A 120 14.96 -13.88 -4.45
N TYR A 121 13.69 -13.54 -4.26
CA TYR A 121 13.12 -13.10 -2.96
C TYR A 121 13.70 -11.79 -2.42
N THR A 122 14.26 -10.93 -3.27
CA THR A 122 14.74 -9.59 -2.91
C THR A 122 14.00 -8.51 -3.70
N ASN A 123 13.81 -7.34 -3.07
CA ASN A 123 13.25 -6.15 -3.73
C ASN A 123 14.38 -5.16 -3.90
N VAL A 124 14.57 -4.68 -5.13
CA VAL A 124 15.79 -3.93 -5.49
C VAL A 124 15.49 -2.72 -6.35
N VAL A 125 16.39 -1.75 -6.26
CA VAL A 125 16.57 -0.71 -7.28
C VAL A 125 17.86 -1.01 -8.02
N ALA A 126 17.73 -1.26 -9.32
CA ALA A 126 18.82 -1.48 -10.25
C ALA A 126 18.77 -0.45 -11.38
N LYS A 127 19.90 -0.26 -12.06
CA LYS A 127 20.01 0.60 -13.24
C LYS A 127 20.56 -0.21 -14.41
N GLY A 128 20.06 0.05 -15.60
CA GLY A 128 20.54 -0.56 -16.83
C GLY A 128 19.88 0.07 -18.05
N VAL A 129 20.22 -0.44 -19.23
CA VAL A 129 19.69 0.01 -20.52
C VAL A 129 18.78 -1.07 -21.07
N VAL A 130 17.62 -0.67 -21.61
CA VAL A 130 16.70 -1.59 -22.27
C VAL A 130 17.42 -2.29 -23.44
N SER A 131 17.47 -3.61 -23.41
CA SER A 131 18.16 -4.46 -24.40
C SER A 131 17.20 -5.17 -25.35
N SER A 132 15.94 -5.33 -24.97
CA SER A 132 14.89 -5.89 -25.83
C SER A 132 13.64 -5.02 -25.82
N LYS A 133 12.95 -4.95 -26.97
CA LYS A 133 11.71 -4.17 -27.08
C LYS A 133 10.62 -4.82 -26.21
N PRO A 134 9.78 -4.01 -25.52
CA PRO A 134 8.65 -4.54 -24.78
C PRO A 134 7.70 -5.35 -25.68
N ARG A 135 7.29 -6.53 -25.20
CA ARG A 135 6.35 -7.42 -25.87
C ARG A 135 5.20 -7.79 -24.93
N ASN A 136 3.99 -7.86 -25.48
CA ASN A 136 2.84 -8.41 -24.76
C ASN A 136 2.92 -9.94 -24.72
N VAL A 137 2.57 -10.52 -23.58
CA VAL A 137 2.40 -11.97 -23.40
C VAL A 137 0.95 -12.28 -22.97
N PRO A 138 0.51 -13.54 -22.98
CA PRO A 138 -0.84 -13.91 -22.53
C PRO A 138 -1.18 -13.30 -21.17
N LEU A 139 -2.46 -13.01 -20.95
CA LEU A 139 -2.97 -12.27 -19.78
C LEU A 139 -2.52 -10.80 -19.71
N ARG A 140 -2.13 -10.19 -20.85
CA ARG A 140 -1.79 -8.76 -20.99
C ARG A 140 -0.62 -8.31 -20.11
N HIS A 141 0.35 -9.20 -19.85
CA HIS A 141 1.60 -8.78 -19.20
C HIS A 141 2.55 -8.24 -20.26
N VAL A 142 3.43 -7.32 -19.86
CA VAL A 142 4.48 -6.77 -20.72
C VAL A 142 5.82 -7.26 -20.24
N VAL A 143 6.60 -7.83 -21.15
CA VAL A 143 7.93 -8.37 -20.87
C VAL A 143 8.96 -7.61 -21.68
N PHE A 144 10.07 -7.23 -21.06
CA PHE A 144 11.23 -6.60 -21.70
C PHE A 144 12.51 -6.95 -20.95
N SER A 145 13.67 -6.68 -21.55
CA SER A 145 14.96 -6.99 -20.94
C SER A 145 15.75 -5.71 -20.68
N VAL A 146 16.51 -5.71 -19.60
CA VAL A 146 17.43 -4.64 -19.21
C VAL A 146 18.81 -5.24 -19.01
N LYS A 147 19.84 -4.58 -19.53
CA LYS A 147 21.24 -4.99 -19.39
C LYS A 147 22.13 -3.90 -18.81
N ASP A 148 23.24 -4.32 -18.22
CA ASP A 148 24.38 -3.50 -17.84
C ASP A 148 25.68 -4.23 -18.24
N GLU A 149 26.84 -3.77 -17.76
CA GLU A 149 28.13 -4.43 -18.05
C GLU A 149 28.27 -5.82 -17.40
N SER A 150 27.43 -6.13 -16.41
CA SER A 150 27.51 -7.35 -15.61
C SER A 150 26.59 -8.46 -16.09
N GLY A 151 25.50 -8.13 -16.78
CA GLY A 151 24.53 -9.10 -17.27
C GLY A 151 23.26 -8.48 -17.84
N GLU A 152 22.27 -9.33 -18.07
CA GLU A 152 20.96 -8.99 -18.60
C GLU A 152 19.88 -9.71 -17.78
N VAL A 153 18.78 -9.01 -17.49
CA VAL A 153 17.63 -9.57 -16.75
C VAL A 153 16.32 -9.26 -17.46
N GLU A 154 15.36 -10.17 -17.31
CA GLU A 154 13.99 -10.00 -17.78
C GLU A 154 13.17 -9.23 -16.73
N CYS A 155 12.42 -8.24 -17.20
CA CYS A 155 11.49 -7.42 -16.42
C CYS A 155 10.06 -7.70 -16.91
N ILE A 156 9.12 -7.79 -15.95
CA ILE A 156 7.71 -8.06 -16.24
C ILE A 156 6.84 -7.02 -15.55
N ALA A 157 5.98 -6.35 -16.31
CA ALA A 157 4.86 -5.58 -15.80
C ALA A 157 3.58 -6.42 -15.94
N PHE A 158 2.98 -6.81 -14.81
CA PHE A 158 1.77 -7.64 -14.77
C PHE A 158 0.51 -6.82 -15.01
N GLU A 159 -0.54 -7.43 -15.56
CA GLU A 159 -1.81 -6.74 -15.87
C GLU A 159 -2.43 -5.93 -14.72
N PRO A 160 -2.35 -6.37 -13.45
CA PRO A 160 -2.88 -5.60 -12.33
C PRO A 160 -2.19 -4.24 -12.08
N THR A 161 -1.03 -3.97 -12.68
CA THR A 161 -0.32 -2.69 -12.50
C THR A 161 -1.07 -1.49 -13.08
N GLY A 162 -2.05 -1.71 -13.95
CA GLY A 162 -2.85 -0.62 -14.54
C GLY A 162 -2.12 0.14 -15.65
N ASN A 163 -2.53 1.40 -15.88
CA ASN A 163 -2.00 2.29 -16.91
C ASN A 163 -0.95 3.25 -16.35
#